data_AF-R7TMD4-F1
#
_entry.id   AF-R7TMD4-F1
#
_cell.length_a   1.000
_cell.length_b   1.000
_cell.length_c   1.000
_cell.angle_alpha   90.00
_cell.angle_beta   90.00
_cell.angle_gamma   90.00
#
_symmetry.space_group_name_H-M   'P 1'
#
loop_
_entity.id
_entity.type
_entity.pdbx_description
1 polymer ?
#
loop_
_entity_poly.entity_id
_entity_poly.type
_entity_poly.pdbx_seq_one_letter_code
_entity_poly.pdbx_strand_id
1 'polypeptide(L)'
;MAKVVRLVKTIRTNWKKSICFTSVGLYGLNYAKGKYEDGLLRTAYCEEAKKYGDVTLKTGEKPKKVTVFLNPAVRNGKGKKLYDKNVAPVLNMAGLEVNVVRTEYEGQAKKFMTVLDATDAIVVAGGDGTLSEVLTGLLRREDKEEFANIPIGFIPLGYTNTLSKSLLPGKLSDVAAMLEASFSVVRGTTRPTDILCVKGEEDKTVYTATGLHWGAFTDAASRKKK
;
A
#
# COMPACT_ATOMS: atom_id res chain seq x y z
N MET A 1 1.38 -55.88 -0.68
CA MET A 1 -0.08 -55.75 -0.92
C MET A 1 -0.91 -55.48 0.34
N ALA A 2 -0.67 -56.15 1.48
CA ALA A 2 -1.49 -55.99 2.69
C ALA A 2 -1.61 -54.56 3.27
N LYS A 3 -0.56 -53.73 3.17
CA LYS A 3 -0.59 -52.33 3.63
C LYS A 3 -1.53 -51.45 2.80
N VAL A 4 -1.57 -51.67 1.47
CA VAL A 4 -2.41 -50.92 0.54
C VAL A 4 -3.89 -51.28 0.76
N VAL A 5 -4.19 -52.57 0.92
CA VAL A 5 -5.57 -53.03 1.20
C VAL A 5 -6.08 -52.48 2.54
N ARG A 6 -5.23 -52.44 3.58
CA ARG A 6 -5.59 -51.81 4.86
C ARG A 6 -5.84 -50.31 4.69
N LEU A 7 -5.00 -49.60 3.93
CA LEU A 7 -5.18 -48.17 3.67
C LEU A 7 -6.51 -47.87 2.98
N VAL A 8 -6.83 -48.61 1.91
CA VAL A 8 -8.09 -48.46 1.15
C VAL A 8 -9.29 -48.77 2.04
N LYS A 9 -9.23 -49.83 2.86
CA LYS A 9 -10.30 -50.16 3.81
C LYS A 9 -10.47 -49.04 4.85
N THR A 10 -9.39 -48.50 5.40
CA THR A 10 -9.43 -47.38 6.35
C THR A 10 -10.03 -46.11 5.74
N ILE A 11 -9.67 -45.76 4.51
CA ILE A 11 -10.22 -44.61 3.76
C ILE A 11 -11.71 -44.80 3.54
N ARG A 12 -12.14 -45.98 3.09
CA ARG A 12 -13.56 -46.29 2.87
C ARG A 12 -14.37 -46.24 4.17
N THR A 13 -13.80 -46.74 5.28
CA THR A 13 -14.49 -46.78 6.59
C THR A 13 -14.59 -45.38 7.21
N ASN A 14 -13.62 -44.50 6.96
CA ASN A 14 -13.56 -43.14 7.50
C ASN A 14 -13.63 -42.05 6.40
N TRP A 15 -14.47 -42.25 5.39
CA TRP A 15 -14.47 -41.41 4.18
C TRP A 15 -14.64 -39.90 4.46
N LYS A 16 -15.49 -39.52 5.44
CA LYS A 16 -15.68 -38.12 5.87
C LYS A 16 -14.39 -37.51 6.44
N LYS A 17 -13.63 -38.27 7.25
CA LYS A 17 -12.36 -37.82 7.82
C LYS A 17 -11.30 -37.68 6.73
N SER A 18 -11.24 -38.65 5.82
CA SER A 18 -10.30 -38.62 4.69
C SER A 18 -10.51 -37.40 3.79
N ILE A 19 -11.78 -37.07 3.47
CA ILE A 19 -12.09 -35.87 2.68
C ILE A 19 -11.66 -34.60 3.43
N CYS A 20 -11.97 -34.49 4.72
CA CYS A 20 -11.59 -33.33 5.52
C CYS A 20 -10.06 -33.14 5.54
N PHE A 21 -9.29 -34.20 5.82
CA PHE A 21 -7.82 -34.14 5.82
C PHE A 21 -7.24 -33.76 4.46
N THR A 22 -7.77 -34.31 3.37
CA THR A 22 -7.33 -33.94 2.02
C THR A 22 -7.63 -32.48 1.72
N SER A 23 -8.82 -31.98 2.04
CA SER A 23 -9.20 -30.57 1.81
C SER A 23 -8.33 -29.61 2.62
N VAL A 24 -8.10 -29.91 3.91
CA VAL A 24 -7.21 -29.10 4.76
C VAL A 24 -5.77 -29.16 4.26
N GLY A 25 -5.30 -30.33 3.83
CA GLY A 25 -3.96 -30.50 3.24
C GLY A 25 -3.78 -29.67 1.97
N LEU A 26 -4.73 -29.74 1.04
CA LEU A 26 -4.73 -28.94 -0.19
C LEU A 26 -4.77 -27.43 0.11
N TYR A 27 -5.61 -27.01 1.05
CA TYR A 27 -5.65 -25.62 1.49
C TYR A 27 -4.30 -25.16 2.08
N GLY A 28 -3.71 -25.98 2.96
CA GLY A 28 -2.42 -25.69 3.58
C GLY A 28 -1.28 -25.60 2.56
N LEU A 29 -1.26 -26.50 1.57
CA LEU A 29 -0.29 -26.46 0.47
C LEU A 29 -0.46 -25.20 -0.38
N ASN A 30 -1.70 -24.83 -0.72
CA ASN A 30 -1.96 -23.62 -1.50
C ASN A 30 -1.59 -22.35 -0.71
N TYR A 31 -1.89 -22.30 0.59
CA TYR A 31 -1.49 -21.20 1.47
C TYR A 31 0.04 -21.08 1.58
N ALA A 32 0.74 -22.20 1.77
CA ALA A 32 2.20 -22.22 1.84
C ALA A 32 2.83 -21.79 0.50
N LYS A 33 2.28 -22.26 -0.63
CA LYS A 33 2.69 -21.86 -1.97
C LYS A 33 2.54 -20.34 -2.16
N GLY A 34 1.38 -19.77 -1.85
CA GLY A 34 1.17 -18.32 -1.97
C GLY A 34 2.13 -17.50 -1.08
N LYS A 35 2.41 -17.98 0.13
CA LYS A 35 3.38 -17.32 1.03
C LYS A 35 4.81 -17.38 0.50
N TYR A 36 5.17 -18.48 -0.17
CA TYR A 36 6.46 -18.64 -0.82
C TYR A 36 6.59 -17.74 -2.05
N GLU A 37 5.57 -17.71 -2.92
CA GLU A 37 5.52 -16.82 -4.09
C GLU A 37 5.62 -15.34 -3.69
N ASP A 38 4.90 -14.93 -2.64
CA ASP A 38 5.04 -13.57 -2.09
C ASP A 38 6.47 -13.31 -1.59
N GLY A 39 7.16 -14.33 -1.06
CA GLY A 39 8.54 -14.23 -0.62
C GLY A 39 9.49 -14.00 -1.79
N LEU A 40 9.33 -14.80 -2.85
CA LEU A 40 10.11 -14.69 -4.08
C LEU A 40 9.93 -13.30 -4.72
N LEU A 41 8.70 -12.80 -4.78
CA LEU A 41 8.41 -11.45 -5.28
C LEU A 41 9.16 -10.39 -4.47
N ARG A 42 9.09 -10.42 -3.13
CA ARG A 42 9.83 -9.45 -2.30
C ARG A 42 11.32 -9.44 -2.60
N THR A 43 11.92 -10.62 -2.73
CA THR A 43 13.35 -10.74 -3.05
C THR A 43 13.66 -10.13 -4.41
N ALA A 44 12.88 -10.47 -5.45
CA ALA A 44 13.08 -9.95 -6.80
C ALA A 44 13.02 -8.41 -6.86
N TYR A 45 12.02 -7.80 -6.21
CA TYR A 45 11.92 -6.33 -6.16
C TYR A 45 13.03 -5.68 -5.34
N CYS A 46 13.49 -6.32 -4.26
CA CYS A 46 14.62 -5.80 -3.48
C CYS A 46 15.93 -5.87 -4.27
N GLU A 47 16.15 -6.95 -5.03
CA GLU A 47 17.30 -7.07 -5.93
C GLU A 47 17.25 -6.02 -7.04
N GLU A 48 16.08 -5.73 -7.60
CA GLU A 48 15.91 -4.68 -8.60
C GLU A 48 16.12 -3.28 -8.00
N ALA A 49 15.56 -3.01 -6.82
CA ALA A 49 15.76 -1.75 -6.09
C ALA A 49 17.22 -1.53 -5.70
N LYS A 50 17.94 -2.59 -5.31
CA LYS A 50 19.36 -2.51 -5.00
C LYS A 50 20.18 -1.96 -6.17
N LYS A 51 19.82 -2.28 -7.41
CA LYS A 51 20.50 -1.72 -8.60
C LYS A 51 20.43 -0.20 -8.66
N TYR A 52 19.37 0.41 -8.12
CA TYR A 52 19.25 1.86 -8.01
C TYR A 52 20.09 2.42 -6.85
N GLY A 53 20.15 1.71 -5.73
CA GLY A 53 20.97 2.10 -4.58
C GLY A 53 22.47 1.93 -4.78
N ASP A 54 22.90 0.98 -5.62
CA ASP A 54 24.32 0.74 -5.94
C ASP A 54 24.90 1.79 -6.91
N VAL A 55 24.07 2.73 -7.43
CA VAL A 55 24.53 3.81 -8.30
C VAL A 55 25.33 4.83 -7.48
N THR A 56 26.56 5.11 -7.90
CA THR A 56 27.42 6.10 -7.25
C THR A 56 26.91 7.52 -7.49
N LEU A 57 26.73 8.30 -6.42
CA LEU A 57 26.41 9.71 -6.48
C LEU A 57 27.66 10.55 -6.77
N LYS A 58 27.48 11.70 -7.44
CA LYS A 58 28.58 12.66 -7.64
C LYS A 58 28.92 13.34 -6.31
N THR A 59 30.17 13.78 -6.17
CA THR A 59 30.62 14.53 -5.00
C THR A 59 29.75 15.77 -4.79
N GLY A 60 29.05 15.84 -3.64
CA GLY A 60 28.15 16.95 -3.27
C GLY A 60 26.67 16.70 -3.57
N GLU A 61 26.34 15.65 -4.33
CA GLU A 61 24.95 15.24 -4.58
C GLU A 61 24.41 14.49 -3.35
N LYS A 62 23.23 14.90 -2.87
CA LYS A 62 22.56 14.25 -1.74
C LYS A 62 21.58 13.20 -2.23
N PRO A 63 21.36 12.11 -1.47
CA PRO A 63 20.28 11.18 -1.74
C PRO A 63 18.93 11.90 -1.78
N LYS A 64 18.04 11.44 -2.65
CA LYS A 64 16.67 11.97 -2.72
C LYS A 64 15.95 11.70 -1.41
N LYS A 65 15.33 12.74 -0.85
CA LYS A 65 14.55 12.69 0.38
C LYS A 65 13.10 12.37 0.06
N VAL A 66 12.57 11.35 0.73
CA VAL A 66 11.19 10.91 0.56
C VAL A 66 10.51 10.86 1.92
N THR A 67 9.42 11.61 2.05
CA THR A 67 8.61 11.59 3.29
C THR A 67 7.41 10.69 3.12
N VAL A 68 7.36 9.61 3.91
CA VAL A 68 6.29 8.61 3.88
C VAL A 68 5.29 8.89 4.99
N PHE A 69 4.04 9.15 4.63
CA PHE A 69 2.89 9.22 5.54
C PHE A 69 2.26 7.84 5.67
N LEU A 70 2.55 7.17 6.79
CA LEU A 70 2.06 5.83 7.07
C LEU A 70 0.85 5.88 8.01
N ASN A 71 -0.27 5.33 7.55
CA ASN A 71 -1.41 5.03 8.43
C ASN A 71 -1.30 3.60 8.98
N PRO A 72 -0.89 3.40 10.25
CA PRO A 72 -0.72 2.07 10.83
C PRO A 72 -2.06 1.35 11.08
N ALA A 73 -3.16 2.09 11.26
CA ALA A 73 -4.48 1.55 11.63
C ALA A 73 -5.19 0.83 10.46
N VAL A 74 -4.70 0.96 9.22
CA VAL A 74 -5.31 0.30 8.06
C VAL A 74 -5.32 -1.23 8.20
N ARG A 75 -6.32 -1.86 7.57
CA ARG A 75 -6.56 -3.32 7.59
C ARG A 75 -6.56 -3.92 9.00
N ASN A 76 -7.27 -3.26 9.92
CA ASN A 76 -7.40 -3.67 11.32
C ASN A 76 -6.02 -3.68 12.03
N GLY A 77 -5.27 -2.58 11.90
CA GLY A 77 -3.96 -2.40 12.56
C GLY A 77 -2.80 -3.16 11.93
N LYS A 78 -2.96 -3.68 10.70
CA LYS A 78 -1.90 -4.43 9.98
C LYS A 78 -1.03 -3.52 9.10
N GLY A 79 -1.37 -2.24 8.97
CA GLY A 79 -0.69 -1.28 8.10
C GLY A 79 0.82 -1.23 8.28
N LYS A 80 1.25 -1.03 9.53
CA LYS A 80 2.69 -0.99 9.87
C LYS A 80 3.41 -2.28 9.45
N LYS A 81 2.85 -3.44 9.78
CA LYS A 81 3.45 -4.74 9.44
C LYS A 81 3.54 -4.96 7.92
N LEU A 82 2.55 -4.49 7.15
CA LEU A 82 2.56 -4.57 5.70
C LEU A 82 3.61 -3.63 5.10
N TYR A 83 3.72 -2.42 5.63
CA TYR A 83 4.76 -1.46 5.23
C TYR A 83 6.16 -2.00 5.52
N ASP A 84 6.44 -2.40 6.77
CA ASP A 84 7.75 -2.89 7.20
C ASP A 84 8.20 -4.12 6.39
N LYS A 85 7.25 -4.98 5.99
CA LYS A 85 7.55 -6.23 5.27
C LYS A 85 7.68 -6.05 3.76
N ASN A 86 6.87 -5.21 3.13
CA ASN A 86 6.77 -5.16 1.67
C ASN A 86 7.33 -3.85 1.08
N VAL A 87 7.33 -2.75 1.82
CA VAL A 87 7.59 -1.40 1.28
C VAL A 87 8.93 -0.87 1.75
N ALA A 88 9.16 -0.87 3.07
CA ALA A 88 10.37 -0.30 3.67
C ALA A 88 11.67 -0.90 3.07
N PRO A 89 11.77 -2.23 2.83
CA PRO A 89 12.97 -2.80 2.23
C PRO A 89 13.25 -2.25 0.82
N VAL A 90 12.22 -2.08 -0.01
CA VAL A 90 12.37 -1.59 -1.39
C VAL A 90 12.89 -0.16 -1.41
N LEU A 91 12.30 0.73 -0.61
CA LEU A 91 12.70 2.13 -0.56
C LEU A 91 14.11 2.31 0.02
N ASN A 92 14.44 1.56 1.07
CA ASN A 92 15.76 1.63 1.70
C ASN A 92 16.87 1.04 0.81
N MET A 93 16.59 -0.08 0.11
CA MET A 93 17.56 -0.70 -0.82
C MET A 93 17.82 0.18 -2.05
N ALA A 94 16.89 1.06 -2.41
CA ALA A 94 17.05 2.02 -3.48
C ALA A 94 17.96 3.22 -3.13
N GLY A 95 18.46 3.31 -1.90
CA GLY A 95 19.35 4.40 -1.48
C GLY A 95 18.64 5.74 -1.25
N LEU A 96 17.32 5.72 -1.01
CA LEU A 96 16.52 6.92 -0.70
C LEU A 96 16.66 7.30 0.78
N GLU A 97 16.68 8.59 1.10
CA GLU A 97 16.57 9.07 2.47
C GLU A 97 15.08 9.07 2.87
N VAL A 98 14.63 7.98 3.49
CA VAL A 98 13.22 7.76 3.82
C VAL A 98 12.90 8.26 5.23
N ASN A 99 12.05 9.29 5.32
CA ASN A 99 11.49 9.74 6.60
C ASN A 99 10.06 9.21 6.76
N VAL A 100 9.78 8.39 7.77
CA VAL A 100 8.46 7.78 7.98
C VAL A 100 7.70 8.50 9.08
N VAL A 101 6.68 9.25 8.70
CA VAL A 101 5.72 9.90 9.60
C VAL A 101 4.52 8.99 9.80
N ARG A 102 4.31 8.56 11.05
CA ARG A 102 3.17 7.71 11.42
C ARG A 102 2.00 8.59 11.83
N THR A 103 0.82 8.32 11.28
CA THR A 103 -0.41 8.94 11.75
C THR A 103 -1.03 8.11 12.88
N GLU A 104 -1.53 8.78 13.91
CA GLU A 104 -2.15 8.22 15.09
C GLU A 104 -3.67 8.34 15.03
N TYR A 105 -4.17 9.42 14.41
CA TYR A 105 -5.61 9.70 14.28
C TYR A 105 -5.95 10.39 12.94
N GLU A 106 -7.24 10.36 12.59
CA GLU A 106 -7.78 10.96 11.37
C GLU A 106 -7.56 12.48 11.34
N GLY A 107 -7.02 12.99 10.22
CA GLY A 107 -6.73 14.41 10.05
C GLY A 107 -5.40 14.86 10.66
N GLN A 108 -4.64 13.96 11.30
CA GLN A 108 -3.28 14.30 11.74
C GLN A 108 -2.33 14.48 10.55
N ALA A 109 -2.48 13.69 9.48
CA ALA A 109 -1.70 13.85 8.26
C ALA A 109 -1.82 15.27 7.70
N LYS A 110 -3.04 15.82 7.73
CA LYS A 110 -3.34 17.19 7.31
C LYS A 110 -2.58 18.25 8.12
N LYS A 111 -2.40 18.04 9.43
CA LYS A 111 -1.62 18.94 10.30
C LYS A 111 -0.12 18.80 10.05
N PHE A 112 0.37 17.58 9.84
CA PHE A 112 1.78 17.40 9.50
C PHE A 112 2.13 18.01 8.14
N MET A 113 1.17 18.03 7.20
CA MET A 113 1.36 18.70 5.92
C MET A 113 1.69 20.18 6.08
N THR A 114 1.19 20.90 7.09
CA THR A 114 1.48 22.34 7.24
C THR A 114 2.89 22.62 7.79
N VAL A 115 3.53 21.63 8.41
CA VAL A 115 4.86 21.75 9.03
C VAL A 115 5.89 20.88 8.31
N LEU A 116 5.55 20.38 7.12
CA LEU A 116 6.44 19.52 6.35
C LEU A 116 7.59 20.37 5.79
N ASP A 117 8.82 19.96 6.11
CA ASP A 117 10.06 20.49 5.54
C ASP A 117 10.20 20.15 4.04
N ALA A 118 11.14 20.81 3.36
CA ALA A 118 11.45 20.52 1.96
C ALA A 118 11.81 19.03 1.75
N THR A 119 11.06 18.38 0.86
CA THR A 119 11.22 16.96 0.49
C THR A 119 11.11 16.81 -1.02
N ASP A 120 11.80 15.85 -1.62
CA ASP A 120 11.79 15.67 -3.07
C ASP A 120 10.54 14.90 -3.53
N ALA A 121 9.94 14.09 -2.66
CA ALA A 121 8.69 13.39 -2.91
C ALA A 121 7.92 13.09 -1.63
N ILE A 122 6.59 13.13 -1.73
CA ILE A 122 5.67 12.73 -0.65
C ILE A 122 5.08 11.37 -1.00
N VAL A 123 5.13 10.41 -0.09
CA VAL A 123 4.58 9.07 -0.32
C VAL A 123 3.50 8.78 0.70
N VAL A 124 2.31 8.44 0.25
CA VAL A 124 1.19 8.07 1.13
C VAL A 124 1.05 6.56 1.18
N ALA A 125 1.34 5.98 2.34
CA ALA A 125 1.18 4.56 2.61
C ALA A 125 -0.10 4.32 3.44
N GLY A 126 -1.19 4.01 2.75
CA GLY A 126 -2.51 3.96 3.38
C GLY A 126 -3.63 3.53 2.42
N GLY A 127 -4.84 3.97 2.73
CA GLY A 127 -6.00 3.85 1.82
C GLY A 127 -6.36 5.20 1.20
N ASP A 128 -7.45 5.20 0.41
CA ASP A 128 -7.92 6.39 -0.31
C ASP A 128 -8.23 7.58 0.64
N GLY A 129 -8.68 7.32 1.87
CA GLY A 129 -8.93 8.36 2.89
C GLY A 129 -7.65 9.05 3.36
N THR A 130 -6.58 8.29 3.62
CA THR A 130 -5.28 8.84 4.02
C THR A 130 -4.67 9.69 2.90
N LEU A 131 -4.87 9.29 1.64
CA LEU A 131 -4.49 10.10 0.48
C LEU A 131 -5.27 11.42 0.45
N SER A 132 -6.59 11.38 0.64
CA SER A 132 -7.44 12.57 0.70
C SER A 132 -6.99 13.55 1.80
N GLU A 133 -6.61 13.04 2.98
CA GLU A 133 -6.09 13.87 4.07
C GLU A 133 -4.78 14.57 3.71
N VAL A 134 -3.85 13.85 3.08
CA VAL A 134 -2.55 14.41 2.65
C VAL A 134 -2.76 15.44 1.55
N LEU A 135 -3.55 15.13 0.51
CA LEU A 135 -3.88 16.07 -0.57
C LEU A 135 -4.56 17.33 -0.03
N THR A 136 -5.52 17.16 0.88
CA THR A 136 -6.23 18.27 1.50
C THR A 136 -5.31 19.11 2.39
N GLY A 137 -4.35 18.50 3.08
CA GLY A 137 -3.34 19.22 3.85
C GLY A 137 -2.43 20.05 2.96
N LEU A 138 -1.95 19.45 1.88
CA LEU A 138 -1.02 20.09 0.93
C LEU A 138 -1.66 21.27 0.19
N LEU A 139 -2.85 21.05 -0.39
CA LEU A 139 -3.52 22.03 -1.24
C LEU A 139 -4.19 23.18 -0.47
N ARG A 140 -4.25 23.09 0.87
CA ARG A 140 -4.71 24.17 1.75
C ARG A 140 -3.59 25.06 2.28
N ARG A 141 -2.31 24.72 2.03
CA ARG A 141 -1.20 25.57 2.48
C ARG A 141 -1.17 26.89 1.70
N GLU A 142 -0.61 27.93 2.31
CA GLU A 142 -0.41 29.23 1.67
C GLU A 142 0.64 29.16 0.55
N ASP A 143 1.67 28.32 0.73
CA ASP A 143 2.76 28.03 -0.21
C ASP A 143 2.43 26.89 -1.19
N LYS A 144 1.14 26.69 -1.50
CA LYS A 144 0.65 25.58 -2.35
C LYS A 144 1.34 25.48 -3.71
N GLU A 145 1.85 26.57 -4.29
CA GLU A 145 2.45 26.56 -5.63
C GLU A 145 3.83 25.89 -5.65
N GLU A 146 4.57 26.01 -4.55
CA GLU A 146 5.87 25.34 -4.39
C GLU A 146 5.67 23.83 -4.22
N PHE A 147 4.66 23.45 -3.43
CA PHE A 147 4.34 22.05 -3.14
C PHE A 147 3.50 21.36 -4.24
N ALA A 148 2.84 22.11 -5.11
CA ALA A 148 2.06 21.55 -6.22
C ALA A 148 2.92 20.77 -7.22
N ASN A 149 4.20 21.11 -7.33
CA ASN A 149 5.14 20.43 -8.21
C ASN A 149 5.80 19.20 -7.58
N ILE A 150 5.64 18.99 -6.27
CA ILE A 150 6.24 17.84 -5.59
C ILE A 150 5.44 16.58 -5.93
N PRO A 151 6.07 15.53 -6.49
CA PRO A 151 5.38 14.31 -6.85
C PRO A 151 4.85 13.57 -5.61
N ILE A 152 3.62 13.09 -5.72
CA ILE A 152 2.94 12.31 -4.68
C ILE A 152 2.85 10.85 -5.09
N GLY A 153 3.53 9.97 -4.36
CA GLY A 153 3.41 8.53 -4.50
C GLY A 153 2.27 7.96 -3.65
N PHE A 154 1.55 6.96 -4.15
CA PHE A 154 0.50 6.26 -3.40
C PHE A 154 0.82 4.78 -3.27
N ILE A 155 0.96 4.29 -2.04
CA ILE A 155 1.20 2.88 -1.72
C ILE A 155 -0.07 2.27 -1.12
N PRO A 156 -0.68 1.30 -1.82
CA PRO A 156 -1.99 0.77 -1.46
C PRO A 156 -1.89 -0.21 -0.27
N LEU A 157 -2.11 0.29 0.95
CA LEU A 157 -2.20 -0.53 2.16
C LEU A 157 -3.65 -0.83 2.58
N GLY A 158 -4.63 -0.14 1.99
CA GLY A 158 -6.06 -0.30 2.28
C GLY A 158 -6.70 -1.56 1.64
N TYR A 159 -8.03 -1.67 1.71
CA TYR A 159 -8.78 -2.78 1.10
C TYR A 159 -9.27 -2.47 -0.33
N THR A 160 -9.72 -1.25 -0.59
CA THR A 160 -10.33 -0.84 -1.87
C THR A 160 -9.29 -0.33 -2.85
N ASN A 161 -8.42 0.57 -2.38
CA ASN A 161 -7.32 1.23 -3.10
C ASN A 161 -7.71 1.56 -4.54
N THR A 162 -8.71 2.41 -4.70
CA THR A 162 -9.30 2.72 -6.00
C THR A 162 -8.29 3.40 -6.91
N LEU A 163 -7.49 4.33 -6.37
CA LEU A 163 -6.48 5.03 -7.16
C LEU A 163 -5.39 4.07 -7.68
N SER A 164 -4.88 3.16 -6.83
CA SER A 164 -3.81 2.25 -7.24
C SER A 164 -4.27 1.30 -8.35
N LYS A 165 -5.54 0.89 -8.35
CA LYS A 165 -6.09 0.06 -9.43
C LYS A 165 -6.17 0.78 -10.78
N SER A 166 -6.26 2.12 -10.77
CA SER A 166 -6.24 2.93 -11.99
C SER A 166 -4.82 3.29 -12.43
N LEU A 167 -3.87 3.37 -11.49
CA LEU A 167 -2.48 3.75 -11.78
C LEU A 167 -1.60 2.55 -12.14
N LEU A 168 -1.80 1.41 -11.48
CA LEU A 168 -0.97 0.22 -11.66
C LEU A 168 -1.51 -0.68 -12.78
N PRO A 169 -0.62 -1.36 -13.53
CA PRO A 169 -1.05 -2.23 -14.63
C PRO A 169 -1.67 -3.54 -14.13
N GLY A 170 -2.88 -3.83 -14.62
CA GLY A 170 -3.51 -5.14 -14.48
C GLY A 170 -3.99 -5.49 -13.07
N LYS A 171 -4.40 -6.76 -12.90
CA LYS A 171 -4.90 -7.29 -11.64
C LYS A 171 -3.75 -7.92 -10.85
N LEU A 172 -3.18 -7.14 -9.94
CA LEU A 172 -2.10 -7.58 -9.05
C LEU A 172 -2.64 -8.14 -7.73
N SER A 173 -1.88 -9.05 -7.09
CA SER A 173 -2.11 -9.41 -5.69
C SER A 173 -1.81 -8.21 -4.78
N ASP A 174 -2.35 -8.19 -3.55
CA ASP A 174 -2.09 -7.10 -2.60
C ASP A 174 -0.58 -6.83 -2.42
N VAL A 175 0.22 -7.90 -2.29
CA VAL A 175 1.68 -7.81 -2.10
C VAL A 175 2.36 -7.29 -3.36
N ALA A 176 2.00 -7.81 -4.53
CA ALA A 176 2.54 -7.33 -5.80
C ALA A 176 2.20 -5.87 -6.05
N ALA A 177 0.98 -5.42 -5.72
CA ALA A 177 0.57 -4.02 -5.86
C ALA A 177 1.36 -3.09 -4.92
N MET A 178 1.61 -3.51 -3.68
CA MET A 178 2.46 -2.74 -2.75
C MET A 178 3.91 -2.64 -3.25
N LEU A 179 4.46 -3.74 -3.76
CA LEU A 179 5.83 -3.79 -4.29
C LEU A 179 5.97 -2.93 -5.55
N GLU A 180 5.10 -3.12 -6.54
CA GLU A 180 5.13 -2.33 -7.78
C GLU A 180 4.92 -0.84 -7.49
N ALA A 181 3.97 -0.47 -6.63
CA ALA A 181 3.77 0.94 -6.25
C ALA A 181 5.02 1.55 -5.59
N SER A 182 5.67 0.80 -4.69
CA SER A 182 6.91 1.25 -4.04
C SER A 182 8.03 1.38 -5.06
N PHE A 183 8.09 0.47 -6.04
CA PHE A 183 9.10 0.49 -7.07
C PHE A 183 8.88 1.57 -8.12
N SER A 184 7.63 1.93 -8.44
CA SER A 184 7.30 3.10 -9.26
C SER A 184 7.81 4.41 -8.63
N VAL A 185 7.76 4.51 -7.29
CA VAL A 185 8.37 5.64 -6.56
C VAL A 185 9.89 5.66 -6.77
N VAL A 186 10.55 4.51 -6.65
CA VAL A 186 12.01 4.38 -6.89
C VAL A 186 12.38 4.76 -8.33
N ARG A 187 11.59 4.28 -9.32
CA ARG A 187 11.78 4.62 -10.73
C ARG A 187 11.56 6.11 -11.02
N GLY A 188 10.87 6.84 -10.14
CA GLY A 188 10.54 8.25 -10.33
C GLY A 188 9.55 8.49 -11.48
N THR A 189 8.73 7.51 -11.83
CA THR A 189 7.74 7.65 -12.90
C THR A 189 6.56 8.50 -12.43
N THR A 190 6.41 9.68 -13.00
CA THR A 190 5.33 10.62 -12.64
C THR A 190 4.28 10.70 -13.73
N ARG A 191 3.02 10.89 -13.33
CA ARG A 191 1.90 11.12 -14.25
C ARG A 191 1.02 12.27 -13.71
N PRO A 192 0.69 13.29 -14.53
CA PRO A 192 -0.28 14.30 -14.11
C PRO A 192 -1.63 13.63 -13.86
N THR A 193 -2.24 13.96 -12.72
CA THR A 193 -3.52 13.37 -12.27
C THR A 193 -4.43 14.49 -11.80
N ASP A 194 -5.67 14.49 -12.28
CA ASP A 194 -6.66 15.48 -11.88
C ASP A 194 -7.15 15.22 -10.46
N ILE A 195 -7.42 16.30 -9.72
CA ILE A 195 -7.91 16.25 -8.35
C ILE A 195 -9.28 16.94 -8.28
N LEU A 196 -10.23 16.29 -7.62
CA LEU A 196 -11.53 16.86 -7.34
C LEU A 196 -11.46 17.74 -6.08
N CYS A 197 -11.91 18.99 -6.20
CA CYS A 197 -12.09 19.92 -5.10
C CYS A 197 -13.58 19.99 -4.72
N VAL A 198 -13.90 19.61 -3.49
CA VAL A 198 -15.26 19.67 -2.93
C VAL A 198 -15.29 20.76 -1.86
N LYS A 199 -16.00 21.85 -2.15
CA LYS A 199 -16.19 22.95 -1.20
C LYS A 199 -17.50 22.75 -0.43
N GLY A 200 -17.40 22.54 0.87
CA GLY A 200 -18.56 22.56 1.77
C GLY A 200 -18.84 23.97 2.31
N GLU A 201 -19.92 24.08 3.08
CA GLU A 201 -20.21 25.28 3.88
C GLU A 201 -19.12 25.50 4.96
N GLU A 202 -18.94 26.76 5.40
CA GLU A 202 -17.93 27.17 6.39
C GLU A 202 -16.46 26.86 6.01
N ASP A 203 -16.09 27.06 4.74
CA ASP A 203 -14.71 26.98 4.24
C ASP A 203 -14.04 25.59 4.44
N LYS A 204 -14.86 24.54 4.57
CA LYS A 204 -14.40 23.14 4.64
C LYS A 204 -14.14 22.59 3.24
N THR A 205 -13.02 22.97 2.63
CA THR A 205 -12.61 22.49 1.29
C THR A 205 -11.85 21.16 1.32
N VAL A 206 -12.38 20.08 0.74
CA VAL A 206 -11.74 18.75 0.71
C VAL A 206 -11.26 18.43 -0.71
N TYR A 207 -10.07 17.83 -0.81
CA TYR A 207 -9.47 17.43 -2.08
C TYR A 207 -9.34 15.91 -2.15
N THR A 208 -9.76 15.30 -3.26
CA THR A 208 -9.67 13.83 -3.47
C THR A 208 -9.29 13.49 -4.91
N ALA A 209 -8.51 12.42 -5.08
CA ALA A 209 -8.05 11.93 -6.39
C ALA A 209 -8.92 10.80 -6.98
N THR A 210 -9.99 10.38 -6.28
CA THR A 210 -10.83 9.24 -6.72
C THR A 210 -12.25 9.66 -7.03
N GLY A 211 -12.96 10.23 -6.05
CA GLY A 211 -14.32 10.71 -6.22
C GLY A 211 -15.10 10.80 -4.92
N LEU A 212 -16.32 11.32 -5.02
CA LEU A 212 -17.29 11.42 -3.93
C LEU A 212 -18.40 10.39 -4.14
N HIS A 213 -18.78 9.69 -3.08
CA HIS A 213 -19.85 8.68 -3.11
C HIS A 213 -20.93 9.03 -2.09
N TRP A 214 -22.17 9.22 -2.53
CA TRP A 214 -23.31 9.55 -1.68
C TRP A 214 -24.54 8.70 -2.02
N GLY A 215 -25.33 8.33 -1.00
CA GLY A 215 -26.56 7.56 -1.14
C GLY A 215 -26.51 6.16 -0.52
N ALA A 216 -27.49 5.34 -0.88
CA ALA A 216 -27.79 4.06 -0.22
C ALA A 216 -26.61 3.07 -0.16
N PHE A 217 -25.76 3.04 -1.20
CA PHE A 217 -24.58 2.17 -1.21
C PHE A 217 -23.51 2.59 -0.20
N THR A 218 -23.30 3.90 -0.02
CA THR A 218 -22.40 4.44 1.02
C THR A 218 -22.95 4.14 2.41
N ASP A 219 -24.26 4.28 2.61
CA ASP A 219 -24.92 3.97 3.88
C ASP A 219 -24.84 2.48 4.24
N ALA A 220 -25.01 1.61 3.25
CA ALA A 220 -24.84 0.17 3.45
C ALA A 220 -23.37 -0.17 3.79
N ALA A 221 -22.40 0.49 3.14
CA ALA A 221 -20.98 0.29 3.39
C ALA A 221 -20.56 0.77 4.80
N SER A 222 -21.11 1.88 5.29
CA SER A 222 -20.80 2.40 6.63
C SER A 222 -21.34 1.50 7.73
N ARG A 223 -22.51 0.87 7.52
CA ARG A 223 -23.11 -0.08 8.47
C ARG A 223 -22.34 -1.39 8.63
N LYS A 224 -21.59 -1.84 7.62
CA LYS A 224 -20.76 -3.07 7.70
C LYS A 224 -19.65 -3.01 8.75
N LYS A 225 -19.30 -1.82 9.25
CA LYS A 225 -18.24 -1.61 10.26
C LYS A 225 -18.76 -1.53 11.69
N LYS A 226 -20.09 -1.47 11.90
CA LYS A 226 -20.72 -1.59 13.22
C LYS A 226 -20.96 -3.05 13.55
#